data_AF-A0A971YUZ7-F1
#
_entry.id   AF-A0A971YUZ7-F1
#
_cell.length_a   1.000
_cell.length_b   1.000
_cell.length_c   1.000
_cell.angle_alpha   90.00
_cell.angle_beta   90.00
_cell.angle_gamma   90.00
#
_symmetry.space_group_name_H-M   'P 1'
#
loop_
_entity.id
_entity.type
_entity.pdbx_description
1 polymer ?
#
loop_
_entity_poly.entity_id
_entity_poly.type
_entity_poly.pdbx_seq_one_letter_code
_entity_poly.pdbx_strand_id
1 'polypeptide(L)'
;MTMKLSFDEVRKKHVPTLTQYVPIVARVHGGSHPEFHVVHKLFNTIKDKLETTGLTRPQLTEEFAQLRAVTNDYRVPDDVCESYSTVYNMLAELDRAYHG
;
A
#
# COMPACT_ATOMS: atom_id res chain seq x y z
N MET A 1 19.68 2.23 -17.98
CA MET A 1 19.83 2.45 -16.53
C MET A 1 18.43 2.64 -15.95
N THR A 2 17.92 1.69 -15.16
CA THR A 2 16.63 1.87 -14.47
C THR A 2 16.84 2.87 -13.34
N MET A 3 16.39 4.11 -13.52
CA MET A 3 16.27 5.06 -12.43
C MET A 3 15.27 4.48 -11.42
N LYS A 4 15.76 4.02 -10.27
CA LYS A 4 14.88 3.69 -9.14
C LYS A 4 14.28 5.02 -8.66
N LEU A 5 12.96 5.12 -8.69
CA LEU A 5 12.24 6.26 -8.13
C LEU A 5 12.53 6.33 -6.62
N SER A 6 12.75 7.53 -6.11
CA SER A 6 12.87 7.77 -4.67
C SER A 6 11.53 7.53 -3.98
N PHE A 7 11.57 7.27 -2.67
CA PHE A 7 10.36 7.12 -1.87
C PHE A 7 9.39 8.30 -1.97
N ASP A 8 9.89 9.53 -2.04
CA ASP A 8 9.05 10.71 -2.19
C ASP A 8 8.30 10.72 -3.53
N GLU A 9 8.98 10.35 -4.62
CA GLU A 9 8.38 10.25 -5.95
C GLU A 9 7.33 9.14 -6.01
N VAL A 10 7.64 7.96 -5.46
CA VAL A 10 6.70 6.83 -5.41
C VAL A 10 5.49 7.17 -4.53
N ARG A 11 5.71 7.82 -3.39
CA ARG A 11 4.65 8.32 -2.52
C ARG A 11 3.72 9.28 -3.26
N LYS A 12 4.28 10.31 -3.90
CA LYS A 12 3.51 11.31 -4.66
C LYS A 12 2.71 10.69 -5.80
N LYS A 13 3.28 9.67 -6.46
CA LYS A 13 2.63 8.95 -7.55
C LYS A 13 1.47 8.08 -7.06
N HIS A 14 1.67 7.28 -6.01
CA HIS A 14 0.75 6.19 -5.66
C HIS A 14 -0.22 6.52 -4.53
N VAL A 15 0.15 7.33 -3.54
CA VAL A 15 -0.70 7.59 -2.37
C VAL A 15 -2.06 8.22 -2.72
N PRO A 16 -2.17 9.18 -3.66
CA PRO A 16 -3.47 9.73 -4.06
C PRO A 16 -4.40 8.66 -4.63
N THR A 17 -3.88 7.81 -5.52
CA THR A 17 -4.63 6.71 -6.13
C THR A 17 -4.98 5.65 -5.09
N LEU A 18 -4.05 5.23 -4.25
CA LEU A 18 -4.31 4.28 -3.16
C LEU A 18 -5.42 4.79 -2.22
N THR A 19 -5.44 6.09 -1.91
CA THR A 19 -6.49 6.71 -1.09
C THR A 19 -7.89 6.56 -1.70
N GLN A 20 -8.00 6.53 -3.03
CA GLN A 20 -9.27 6.33 -3.72
C GLN A 20 -9.66 4.84 -3.79
N TYR A 21 -8.71 3.97 -4.14
CA TYR A 21 -9.02 2.57 -4.47
C TYR A 21 -9.09 1.65 -3.25
N VAL A 22 -8.25 1.84 -2.23
CA VAL A 22 -8.23 0.99 -1.02
C VAL A 22 -9.62 0.87 -0.36
N PRO A 23 -10.38 1.94 -0.07
CA PRO A 23 -11.70 1.80 0.54
C PRO A 23 -12.72 1.11 -0.37
N ILE A 24 -12.60 1.28 -1.70
CA ILE A 24 -13.50 0.64 -2.68
C ILE A 24 -13.24 -0.86 -2.70
N VAL A 25 -11.97 -1.28 -2.81
CA VAL A 25 -11.60 -2.69 -2.83
C VAL A 25 -11.95 -3.36 -1.49
N ALA A 26 -11.71 -2.70 -0.36
CA ALA A 26 -12.12 -3.19 0.95
C ALA A 26 -13.63 -3.42 1.06
N ARG A 27 -14.44 -2.55 0.45
CA ARG A 27 -15.90 -2.66 0.44
C ARG A 27 -16.40 -3.79 -0.46
N VAL A 28 -15.85 -3.93 -1.66
CA VAL A 28 -16.33 -4.88 -2.67
C VAL A 28 -15.76 -6.27 -2.46
N HIS A 29 -14.46 -6.38 -2.14
CA HIS A 29 -13.76 -7.65 -2.03
C HIS A 29 -13.56 -8.11 -0.58
N GLY A 30 -13.72 -7.23 0.42
CA GLY A 30 -13.43 -7.59 1.81
C GLY A 30 -14.32 -8.68 2.42
N GLY A 31 -15.42 -9.06 1.77
CA GLY A 31 -16.20 -10.24 2.15
C GLY A 31 -15.51 -11.56 1.77
N SER A 32 -14.91 -11.62 0.57
CA SER A 32 -14.14 -12.78 0.08
C SER A 32 -12.68 -12.75 0.54
N HIS A 33 -12.14 -11.55 0.72
CA HIS A 33 -10.75 -11.25 1.09
C HIS A 33 -10.72 -10.45 2.40
N PRO A 34 -11.03 -11.07 3.55
CA PRO A 34 -11.07 -10.37 4.85
C PRO A 34 -9.72 -9.79 5.25
N GLU A 35 -8.61 -10.32 4.73
CA GLU A 35 -7.26 -9.76 4.90
C GLU A 35 -7.18 -8.31 4.38
N PHE A 36 -7.98 -7.97 3.36
CA PHE A 36 -7.97 -6.64 2.78
C PHE A 36 -8.52 -5.57 3.74
N HIS A 37 -9.35 -5.94 4.73
CA HIS A 37 -9.74 -5.01 5.79
C HIS A 37 -8.55 -4.61 6.67
N VAL A 38 -7.60 -5.53 6.87
CA VAL A 38 -6.35 -5.25 7.60
C VAL A 38 -5.44 -4.39 6.73
N VAL A 39 -5.32 -4.69 5.43
CA VAL A 39 -4.59 -3.83 4.46
C VAL A 39 -5.14 -2.41 4.47
N HIS A 40 -6.45 -2.23 4.46
CA HIS A 40 -7.09 -0.92 4.52
C HIS A 40 -6.74 -0.16 5.81
N LYS A 41 -6.79 -0.83 6.97
CA LYS A 41 -6.39 -0.21 8.25
C LYS A 41 -4.92 0.22 8.25
N LEU A 42 -4.02 -0.67 7.82
CA LEU A 42 -2.59 -0.40 7.75
C LEU A 42 -2.27 0.76 6.79
N PHE A 43 -2.93 0.79 5.63
CA PHE A 43 -2.77 1.88 4.67
C PHE A 43 -3.20 3.23 5.26
N ASN A 44 -4.31 3.28 6.00
CA ASN A 44 -4.74 4.51 6.67
C ASN A 44 -3.70 4.96 7.71
N THR A 45 -3.15 4.05 8.51
CA THR A 45 -2.06 4.37 9.44
C THR A 45 -0.82 4.92 8.72
N ILE A 46 -0.43 4.32 7.60
CA ILE A 46 0.68 4.83 6.78
C ILE A 46 0.37 6.23 6.26
N LYS A 47 -0.84 6.45 5.72
CA LYS A 47 -1.28 7.74 5.20
C LYS A 47 -1.23 8.82 6.28
N ASP A 48 -1.78 8.55 7.46
CA ASP A 48 -1.78 9.49 8.57
C ASP A 48 -0.35 9.83 9.03
N LYS A 49 0.55 8.83 9.10
CA LYS A 49 1.98 9.07 9.38
C LYS A 49 2.65 9.90 8.29
N LEU A 50 2.33 9.66 7.02
CA LEU A 50 2.87 10.44 5.90
C LEU A 50 2.42 11.91 5.93
N GLU A 51 1.19 12.17 6.35
CA GLU A 51 0.63 13.53 6.46
C GLU A 51 1.14 14.27 7.70
N THR A 52 1.35 13.56 8.82
CA THR A 52 1.77 14.16 10.10
C THR A 52 3.26 14.47 10.21
N THR A 53 4.13 13.78 9.46
CA THR A 53 5.59 13.85 9.68
C THR A 53 6.27 15.03 8.96
N GLY A 54 5.51 15.87 8.25
CA GLY A 54 6.02 17.09 7.61
C GLY A 54 7.16 16.82 6.62
N LEU A 55 8.34 17.39 6.89
CA LEU A 55 9.54 17.23 6.03
C LEU A 55 10.37 15.97 6.34
N THR A 56 10.07 15.25 7.42
CA THR A 56 10.87 14.09 7.86
C THR A 56 10.24 12.80 7.36
N ARG A 57 11.06 11.79 7.03
CA ARG A 57 10.56 10.47 6.62
C ARG A 57 9.94 9.77 7.84
N PRO A 58 8.64 9.39 7.82
CA PRO A 58 8.04 8.65 8.92
C PRO A 58 8.65 7.25 9.05
N GLN A 59 8.68 6.74 10.29
CA GLN A 59 8.97 5.34 10.55
C GLN A 59 7.75 4.49 10.16
N LEU A 60 7.85 3.81 9.02
CA LEU A 60 6.80 2.95 8.45
C LEU A 60 7.16 1.46 8.42
N THR A 61 8.31 1.10 8.99
CA THR A 61 8.87 -0.26 8.90
C THR A 61 7.90 -1.32 9.45
N GLU A 62 7.22 -1.01 10.56
CA GLU A 62 6.26 -1.93 11.19
C GLU A 62 5.00 -2.10 10.34
N GLU A 63 4.47 -1.02 9.77
CA GLU A 63 3.29 -1.10 8.89
C GLU A 63 3.58 -1.87 7.61
N PHE A 64 4.75 -1.64 7.00
CA PHE A 64 5.15 -2.38 5.81
C PHE A 64 5.43 -3.85 6.10
N ALA A 65 6.03 -4.18 7.25
CA ALA A 65 6.21 -5.57 7.67
C ALA A 65 4.87 -6.29 7.86
N GLN A 66 3.89 -5.63 8.47
CA GLN A 66 2.54 -6.18 8.61
C GLN A 66 1.83 -6.32 7.26
N LEU A 67 1.97 -5.34 6.36
CA LEU A 67 1.43 -5.44 5.01
C LEU A 67 1.98 -6.67 4.29
N ARG A 68 3.29 -6.89 4.30
CA ARG A 68 3.89 -8.10 3.69
C ARG A 68 3.36 -9.39 4.30
N ALA A 69 3.25 -9.46 5.62
CA ALA A 69 2.74 -10.64 6.31
C ALA A 69 1.28 -10.96 5.96
N VAL A 70 0.42 -9.93 5.93
CA VAL A 70 -1.02 -10.09 5.65
C VAL A 70 -1.29 -10.38 4.17
N THR A 71 -0.52 -9.76 3.27
CA THR A 71 -0.71 -9.88 1.82
C THR A 71 0.11 -11.01 1.19
N ASN A 72 0.87 -11.77 2.00
CA ASN A 72 1.82 -12.77 1.52
C ASN A 72 2.79 -12.18 0.48
N ASP A 73 3.52 -11.13 0.87
CA ASP A 73 4.44 -10.35 0.03
C ASP A 73 3.75 -9.71 -1.19
N TYR A 74 2.57 -9.12 -0.98
CA TYR A 74 1.74 -8.50 -2.02
C TYR A 74 1.35 -9.45 -3.15
N ARG A 75 1.24 -10.75 -2.85
CA ARG A 75 0.81 -11.75 -3.82
C ARG A 75 -0.67 -11.51 -4.17
N VAL A 76 -0.91 -11.25 -5.44
CA VAL A 76 -2.25 -11.05 -5.99
C VAL A 76 -2.93 -12.42 -6.17
N PRO A 77 -4.14 -12.63 -5.62
CA PRO A 77 -4.94 -13.85 -5.88
C PRO A 77 -5.44 -13.92 -7.33
N ASP A 78 -5.81 -15.11 -7.82
CA ASP A 78 -6.31 -15.28 -9.20
C ASP A 78 -7.81 -14.94 -9.36
N ASP A 79 -8.55 -14.80 -8.25
CA ASP A 79 -10.00 -14.58 -8.19
C ASP A 79 -10.39 -13.10 -7.94
N VAL A 80 -9.44 -12.17 -8.06
CA VAL A 80 -9.66 -10.74 -7.86
C VAL A 80 -9.68 -9.95 -9.17
N CYS A 81 -10.28 -8.76 -9.13
CA CYS A 81 -10.30 -7.86 -10.28
C CYS A 81 -9.00 -7.03 -10.41
N GLU A 82 -8.80 -6.42 -11.57
CA GLU A 82 -7.64 -5.58 -11.89
C GLU A 82 -7.39 -4.46 -10.86
N SER A 83 -8.45 -3.90 -10.27
CA SER A 83 -8.34 -2.86 -9.22
C SER A 83 -7.66 -3.37 -7.96
N TYR A 84 -7.89 -4.63 -7.56
CA TYR A 84 -7.24 -5.24 -6.40
C TYR A 84 -5.74 -5.43 -6.68
N SER A 85 -5.42 -6.01 -7.83
CA SER A 85 -4.04 -6.23 -8.29
C SER A 85 -3.26 -4.92 -8.35
N THR A 86 -3.90 -3.86 -8.84
CA THR A 86 -3.33 -2.52 -8.93
C THR A 86 -2.99 -1.96 -7.55
N VAL A 87 -3.87 -2.12 -6.55
CA VAL A 87 -3.59 -1.71 -5.16
C VAL A 87 -2.37 -2.44 -4.62
N TYR A 88 -2.29 -3.76 -4.78
CA TYR A 88 -1.15 -4.55 -4.27
C TYR A 88 0.16 -4.16 -4.95
N ASN A 89 0.15 -3.95 -6.27
CA ASN A 89 1.32 -3.48 -7.01
C ASN A 89 1.82 -2.11 -6.52
N MET A 90 0.91 -1.15 -6.33
CA MET A 90 1.25 0.19 -5.82
C MET A 90 1.80 0.14 -4.39
N LEU A 91 1.21 -0.69 -3.51
CA LEU A 91 1.71 -0.89 -2.15
C LEU A 91 3.09 -1.54 -2.15
N ALA A 92 3.32 -2.53 -3.01
CA ALA A 92 4.63 -3.19 -3.16
C ALA A 92 5.71 -2.23 -3.70
N GLU A 93 5.37 -1.36 -4.65
CA GLU A 93 6.27 -0.30 -5.10
C GLU A 93 6.61 0.68 -3.98
N LEU A 94 5.61 1.11 -3.19
CA LEU A 94 5.82 2.02 -2.07
C LEU A 94 6.72 1.39 -0.99
N ASP A 95 6.50 0.12 -0.66
CA ASP A 95 7.31 -0.63 0.30
C ASP A 95 8.76 -0.80 -0.18
N ARG A 96 8.95 -1.20 -1.44
CA ARG A 96 10.28 -1.33 -2.04
C ARG A 96 11.03 0.00 -2.07
N ALA A 97 10.34 1.10 -2.39
CA ALA A 97 10.94 2.43 -2.38
C ALA A 97 11.23 2.92 -0.95
N TYR A 98 10.49 2.42 0.05
CA TYR A 98 10.78 2.72 1.45
C TYR A 98 12.10 2.08 1.93
N HIS A 99 12.34 0.82 1.54
CA HIS A 99 13.50 0.04 1.97
C HIS A 99 14.74 0.15 1.05
N GLY A 100 14.57 0.68 -0.17
CA GLY A 100 15.64 0.91 -1.15
C GLY A 100 16.38 2.21 -0.92
#